data_AF-A0A9P5P7N6-F1
#
_entry.id   AF-A0A9P5P7N6-F1
#
_cell.length_a   1.000
_cell.length_b   1.000
_cell.length_c   1.000
_cell.angle_alpha   90.00
_cell.angle_beta   90.00
_cell.angle_gamma   90.00
#
_symmetry.space_group_name_H-M   'P 1'
#
loop_
_entity.id
_entity.type
_entity.pdbx_description
1 polymer ?
#
loop_
_entity_poly.entity_id
_entity_poly.type
_entity_poly.pdbx_seq_one_letter_code
_entity_poly.pdbx_strand_id
1 'polypeptide(L)'
;MYSTTYILFLVWHILSIFTTASYAKPISFSPQHLVESPTSPEEDLLKQPWIGELYGSDSNLNAEDKNAFKKTLQGVVLGAPLDANGGGFNAGLYELHEDYNGHKAGEVVVKCMPEPIDEKTWGEVKALKTVDYFIDSGLLFKPKAHGQHEDKPTPVILMKKIPGVIPAKTSLWKKGRVQKVKLANALKPKIKVEVVNWAVDKKILVSDFHLKNIHVVLTEKDATVESVSVLDFGFPGVYTVKPTVNKPEVEEWFEKRWKERVIV
;
A
#
# COMPACT_ATOMS: atom_id res chain seq x y z
N MET A 1 14.07 -57.62 -30.58
CA MET A 1 15.41 -58.26 -30.75
C MET A 1 16.34 -57.22 -31.33
N TYR A 2 17.33 -56.79 -30.52
CA TYR A 2 18.59 -56.08 -30.80
C TYR A 2 18.50 -54.76 -31.62
N SER A 3 19.21 -53.67 -31.31
CA SER A 3 20.51 -53.59 -30.64
C SER A 3 20.89 -52.13 -30.30
N THR A 4 21.46 -51.95 -29.08
CA THR A 4 22.71 -51.21 -28.77
C THR A 4 22.73 -49.67 -28.92
N THR A 5 22.71 -48.87 -27.83
CA THR A 5 23.81 -48.46 -26.92
C THR A 5 24.88 -47.56 -27.56
N TYR A 6 24.99 -46.31 -27.11
CA TYR A 6 26.27 -45.61 -26.98
C TYR A 6 26.33 -44.82 -25.67
N ILE A 7 27.36 -45.14 -24.90
CA ILE A 7 27.87 -44.52 -23.67
C ILE A 7 29.04 -43.61 -24.10
N LEU A 8 29.19 -42.42 -23.52
CA LEU A 8 30.47 -41.73 -23.26
C LEU A 8 30.17 -40.44 -22.46
N PHE A 9 30.31 -40.45 -21.13
CA PHE A 9 31.49 -40.00 -20.37
C PHE A 9 32.00 -38.59 -20.72
N LEU A 10 31.78 -37.62 -19.82
CA LEU A 10 32.79 -36.62 -19.53
C LEU A 10 32.73 -36.21 -18.05
N VAL A 11 33.74 -36.67 -17.31
CA VAL A 11 34.08 -36.28 -15.94
C VAL A 11 35.14 -35.17 -16.06
N TRP A 12 34.92 -34.01 -15.44
CA TRP A 12 35.96 -32.97 -15.34
C TRP A 12 35.99 -32.31 -13.95
N HIS A 13 36.97 -32.77 -13.17
CA HIS A 13 37.89 -32.05 -12.27
C HIS A 13 37.41 -30.85 -11.42
N ILE A 14 37.27 -31.14 -10.13
CA ILE A 14 37.94 -30.52 -8.96
C ILE A 14 38.60 -29.14 -9.19
N LEU A 15 38.12 -28.13 -8.45
CA LEU A 15 38.98 -27.07 -7.90
C LEU A 15 38.54 -26.74 -6.46
N SER A 16 39.32 -27.24 -5.50
CA SER A 16 39.21 -26.88 -4.09
C SER A 16 39.84 -25.50 -3.87
N ILE A 17 39.03 -24.50 -3.52
CA ILE A 17 39.51 -23.19 -3.06
C ILE A 17 39.61 -23.25 -1.54
N PHE A 18 40.84 -23.28 -1.02
CA PHE A 18 41.15 -23.03 0.38
C PHE A 18 40.96 -21.52 0.66
N THR A 19 39.93 -21.16 1.41
CA THR A 19 39.78 -19.81 1.98
C THR A 19 40.48 -19.74 3.33
N THR A 20 41.50 -18.88 3.42
CA THR A 20 42.21 -18.54 4.65
C THR A 20 41.30 -17.71 5.56
N ALA A 21 40.91 -18.28 6.70
CA ALA A 21 40.20 -17.56 7.75
C ALA A 21 41.18 -16.66 8.51
N SER A 22 41.15 -15.36 8.22
CA SER A 22 41.87 -14.34 8.98
C SER A 22 41.10 -14.05 10.28
N TYR A 23 41.65 -14.47 11.42
CA TYR A 23 41.13 -14.15 12.75
C TYR A 23 41.29 -12.65 13.03
N ALA A 24 40.21 -11.88 12.87
CA ALA A 24 40.14 -10.50 13.34
C ALA A 24 39.87 -10.47 14.86
N LYS A 25 40.63 -9.67 15.60
CA LYS A 25 40.41 -9.42 17.04
C LYS A 25 39.01 -8.82 17.26
N PRO A 26 38.29 -9.25 18.32
CA PRO A 26 37.02 -8.64 18.68
C PRO A 26 37.26 -7.18 19.10
N ILE A 27 36.64 -6.25 18.37
CA ILE A 27 36.58 -4.85 18.74
C ILE A 27 35.59 -4.74 19.90
N SER A 28 36.12 -4.40 21.08
CA SER A 28 35.30 -4.06 22.24
C SER A 28 34.62 -2.71 21.98
N PHE A 29 33.34 -2.74 21.65
CA PHE A 29 32.52 -1.54 21.56
C PHE A 29 32.15 -1.10 22.98
N SER A 30 32.72 0.02 23.40
CA SER A 30 32.24 0.76 24.57
C SER A 30 30.81 1.26 24.27
N PRO A 31 29.83 1.11 25.18
CA PRO A 31 28.49 1.61 24.96
C PRO A 31 28.54 3.14 24.94
N GLN A 32 28.66 3.71 23.75
CA GLN A 32 28.43 5.13 23.55
C GLN A 32 26.96 5.38 23.86
N HIS A 33 26.72 6.32 24.78
CA HIS A 33 25.41 6.92 25.03
C HIS A 33 24.69 7.11 23.69
N LEU A 34 23.59 6.39 23.50
CA LEU A 34 22.68 6.58 22.38
C LEU A 34 22.13 8.00 22.51
N VAL A 35 22.74 8.92 21.77
CA VAL A 35 22.18 10.25 21.54
C VAL A 35 20.90 10.00 20.76
N GLU A 36 19.75 10.19 21.41
CA GLU A 36 18.44 10.12 20.75
C GLU A 36 18.50 11.00 19.51
N SER A 37 18.41 10.38 18.33
CA SER A 37 18.38 11.13 17.08
C SER A 37 17.18 12.06 17.13
N PRO A 38 17.31 13.34 16.72
CA PRO A 38 16.21 14.28 16.74
C PRO A 38 15.02 13.65 16.02
N THR A 39 13.88 13.55 16.71
CA THR A 39 12.64 13.02 16.15
C THR A 39 12.35 13.77 14.85
N SER A 40 12.14 13.03 13.76
CA SER A 40 11.98 13.67 12.46
C SER A 40 10.78 14.65 12.51
N PRO A 41 10.84 15.82 11.84
CA PRO A 41 9.73 16.79 11.84
C PRO A 41 8.35 16.18 11.52
N GLU A 42 8.35 15.09 10.74
CA GLU A 42 7.17 14.30 10.39
C GLU A 42 6.47 13.68 11.61
N GLU A 43 7.22 13.22 12.62
CA GLU A 43 6.63 12.62 13.82
C GLU A 43 5.90 13.66 14.67
N ASP A 44 6.34 14.92 14.66
CA ASP A 44 5.72 15.98 15.45
C ASP A 44 4.34 16.38 14.94
N LEU A 45 4.12 16.33 13.62
CA LEU A 45 2.79 16.54 13.04
C LEU A 45 1.81 15.42 13.41
N LEU A 46 2.27 14.23 13.79
CA LEU A 46 1.41 13.13 14.22
C LEU A 46 1.13 13.15 15.73
N LYS A 47 1.83 14.01 16.49
CA LYS A 47 1.64 14.19 17.94
C LYS A 47 0.55 15.21 18.30
N GLN A 48 -0.32 15.59 17.36
CA GLN A 48 -1.40 16.54 17.67
C GLN A 48 -2.36 15.93 18.71
N PRO A 49 -2.85 16.69 19.71
CA PRO A 49 -3.64 16.13 20.79
C PRO A 49 -4.93 15.43 20.36
N TRP A 50 -5.45 15.74 19.17
CA TRP A 50 -6.66 15.15 18.60
C TRP A 50 -6.38 13.94 17.69
N ILE A 51 -5.12 13.70 17.31
CA ILE A 51 -4.72 12.48 16.61
C ILE A 51 -4.61 11.37 17.65
N GLY A 52 -5.31 10.27 17.40
CA GLY A 52 -5.30 9.10 18.26
C GLY A 52 -4.26 8.07 17.85
N GLU A 53 -4.53 6.82 18.21
CA GLU A 53 -3.69 5.69 17.84
C GLU A 53 -3.84 5.34 16.35
N LEU A 54 -2.93 4.50 15.86
CA LEU A 54 -3.04 3.86 14.56
C LEU A 54 -4.41 3.20 14.40
N TYR A 55 -5.01 3.37 13.23
CA TYR A 55 -6.38 2.93 12.99
C TYR A 55 -6.59 1.42 13.08
N GLY A 56 -5.51 0.67 12.80
CA GLY A 56 -5.44 -0.78 12.95
C GLY A 56 -5.01 -1.27 14.33
N SER A 57 -4.77 -0.42 15.34
CA SER A 57 -4.38 -0.92 16.68
C SER A 57 -5.47 -1.81 17.28
N ASP A 58 -5.08 -2.79 18.10
CA ASP A 58 -6.00 -3.81 18.63
C ASP A 58 -7.21 -3.21 19.39
N SER A 59 -6.98 -2.09 20.10
CA SER A 59 -8.00 -1.29 20.81
C SER A 59 -9.08 -0.73 19.87
N ASN A 60 -8.74 -0.54 18.60
CA ASN A 60 -9.61 0.01 17.58
C ASN A 60 -10.26 -1.07 16.72
N LEU A 61 -9.80 -2.32 16.74
CA LEU A 61 -10.33 -3.38 15.90
C LEU A 61 -11.47 -4.13 16.59
N ASN A 62 -12.60 -4.25 15.92
CA ASN A 62 -13.70 -5.07 16.40
C ASN A 62 -13.56 -6.54 15.93
N ALA A 63 -14.48 -7.41 16.36
CA ALA A 63 -14.46 -8.82 15.98
C ALA A 63 -14.65 -9.05 14.48
N GLU A 64 -15.44 -8.20 13.80
CA GLU A 64 -15.65 -8.29 12.36
C GLU A 64 -14.36 -7.98 11.59
N ASP A 65 -13.62 -6.95 11.99
CA ASP A 65 -12.35 -6.56 11.39
C ASP A 65 -11.32 -7.71 11.50
N LYS A 66 -11.21 -8.30 12.70
CA LYS A 66 -10.32 -9.45 12.97
C LYS A 66 -10.75 -10.73 12.24
N ASN A 67 -11.98 -10.78 11.76
CA ASN A 67 -12.53 -11.90 10.99
C ASN A 67 -12.45 -11.68 9.47
N ALA A 68 -11.91 -10.55 9.00
CA ALA A 68 -11.88 -10.16 7.58
C ALA A 68 -11.31 -11.24 6.64
N PHE A 69 -10.39 -12.07 7.12
CA PHE A 69 -9.72 -13.11 6.34
C PHE A 69 -10.04 -14.54 6.80
N LYS A 70 -11.19 -14.76 7.45
CA LYS A 70 -11.58 -16.11 7.91
C LYS A 70 -12.32 -16.94 6.85
N LYS A 71 -13.01 -16.28 5.92
CA LYS A 71 -13.75 -16.97 4.85
C LYS A 71 -12.87 -17.22 3.64
N THR A 72 -13.09 -18.31 2.94
CA THR A 72 -12.57 -18.53 1.59
C THR A 72 -13.45 -17.82 0.58
N LEU A 73 -12.85 -16.99 -0.28
CA LEU A 73 -13.57 -16.36 -1.38
C LEU A 73 -13.77 -17.35 -2.52
N GLN A 74 -14.98 -17.40 -3.06
CA GLN A 74 -15.34 -18.22 -4.22
C GLN A 74 -15.59 -17.30 -5.41
N GLY A 75 -15.26 -17.73 -6.63
CA GLY A 75 -15.49 -16.95 -7.85
C GLY A 75 -14.57 -15.74 -8.04
N VAL A 76 -13.49 -15.61 -7.26
CA VAL A 76 -12.46 -14.59 -7.49
C VAL A 76 -11.38 -15.18 -8.38
N VAL A 77 -11.23 -14.64 -9.58
CA VAL A 77 -10.18 -15.01 -10.53
C VAL A 77 -9.24 -13.82 -10.72
N LEU A 78 -7.95 -14.01 -10.44
CA LEU A 78 -6.94 -12.96 -10.63
C LEU A 78 -6.69 -12.73 -12.13
N GLY A 79 -6.80 -11.48 -12.56
CA GLY A 79 -6.49 -11.04 -13.92
C GLY A 79 -5.04 -10.60 -14.07
N ALA A 80 -4.83 -9.60 -14.94
CA ALA A 80 -3.50 -9.06 -15.19
C ALA A 80 -2.91 -8.40 -13.92
N PRO A 81 -1.59 -8.54 -13.67
CA PRO A 81 -0.95 -7.84 -12.56
C PRO A 81 -0.90 -6.34 -12.84
N LEU A 82 -1.35 -5.55 -11.87
CA LEU A 82 -1.14 -4.10 -11.81
C LEU A 82 0.22 -3.79 -11.18
N ASP A 83 0.60 -4.57 -10.17
CA ASP A 83 1.92 -4.59 -9.55
C ASP A 83 2.23 -6.02 -9.05
N ALA A 84 3.01 -6.76 -9.82
CA ALA A 84 3.33 -8.17 -9.52
C ALA A 84 4.38 -8.33 -8.40
N ASN A 85 5.22 -7.32 -8.18
CA ASN A 85 6.32 -7.40 -7.22
C ASN A 85 5.90 -7.02 -5.81
N GLY A 86 4.72 -6.39 -5.69
CA GLY A 86 4.17 -5.93 -4.43
C GLY A 86 4.99 -4.80 -3.81
N GLY A 87 4.75 -4.57 -2.52
CA GLY A 87 5.45 -3.56 -1.72
C GLY A 87 5.67 -4.05 -0.30
N GLY A 88 6.16 -3.17 0.58
CA GLY A 88 6.45 -3.54 1.99
C GLY A 88 5.25 -4.08 2.77
N PHE A 89 4.02 -3.81 2.32
CA PHE A 89 2.77 -4.18 2.99
C PHE A 89 1.76 -4.88 2.06
N ASN A 90 2.18 -5.34 0.88
CA ASN A 90 1.34 -6.11 -0.02
C ASN A 90 2.16 -7.10 -0.85
N ALA A 91 1.58 -8.25 -1.15
CA ALA A 91 2.18 -9.30 -1.98
C ALA A 91 1.82 -9.17 -3.47
N GLY A 92 1.22 -8.05 -3.87
CA GLY A 92 0.88 -7.72 -5.25
C GLY A 92 -0.54 -7.17 -5.42
N LEU A 93 -0.74 -6.46 -6.53
CA LEU A 93 -2.01 -5.91 -6.99
C LEU A 93 -2.38 -6.50 -8.35
N TYR A 94 -3.62 -6.92 -8.48
CA TYR A 94 -4.15 -7.57 -9.68
C TYR A 94 -5.47 -6.94 -10.08
N GLU A 95 -5.77 -6.95 -11.37
CA GLU A 95 -7.15 -6.76 -11.84
C GLU A 95 -8.00 -7.99 -11.47
N LEU A 96 -9.29 -7.78 -11.31
CA LEU A 96 -10.24 -8.89 -11.27
C LEU A 96 -10.49 -9.38 -12.72
N HIS A 97 -10.49 -10.68 -12.95
CA HIS A 97 -10.67 -11.25 -14.30
C HIS A 97 -12.15 -11.41 -14.69
N GLU A 98 -13.00 -11.80 -13.73
CA GLU A 98 -14.42 -12.10 -13.95
C GLU A 98 -15.28 -11.28 -12.98
N ASP A 99 -16.55 -11.03 -13.34
CA ASP A 99 -17.46 -10.28 -12.47
C ASP A 99 -17.65 -10.99 -11.12
N TYR A 100 -17.72 -10.21 -10.04
CA TYR A 100 -17.78 -10.70 -8.67
C TYR A 100 -18.90 -10.02 -7.88
N ASN A 101 -19.90 -10.79 -7.43
CA ASN A 101 -21.01 -10.29 -6.60
C ASN A 101 -21.67 -9.01 -7.14
N GLY A 102 -21.85 -8.91 -8.46
CA GLY A 102 -22.44 -7.75 -9.13
C GLY A 102 -21.46 -6.61 -9.46
N HIS A 103 -20.18 -6.74 -9.10
CA HIS A 103 -19.11 -5.83 -9.51
C HIS A 103 -18.43 -6.34 -10.78
N LYS A 104 -18.19 -5.44 -11.74
CA LYS A 104 -17.55 -5.83 -13.00
C LYS A 104 -16.05 -6.05 -12.83
N ALA A 105 -15.47 -6.99 -13.58
CA ALA A 105 -14.03 -7.26 -13.61
C ALA A 105 -13.17 -5.98 -13.71
N GLY A 106 -13.54 -5.06 -14.61
CA GLY A 106 -12.82 -3.80 -14.82
C GLY A 106 -12.98 -2.73 -13.72
N GLU A 107 -13.83 -2.96 -12.72
CA GLU A 107 -14.16 -2.02 -11.64
C GLU A 107 -13.56 -2.45 -10.29
N VAL A 108 -12.82 -3.56 -10.25
CA VAL A 108 -12.27 -4.13 -9.01
C VAL A 108 -10.77 -4.34 -9.11
N VAL A 109 -10.06 -4.01 -8.03
CA VAL A 109 -8.67 -4.38 -7.80
C VAL A 109 -8.62 -5.43 -6.70
N VAL A 110 -7.81 -6.47 -6.91
CA VAL A 110 -7.52 -7.49 -5.91
C VAL A 110 -6.13 -7.23 -5.34
N LYS A 111 -6.07 -6.85 -4.07
CA LYS A 111 -4.83 -6.67 -3.32
C LYS A 111 -4.51 -7.93 -2.54
N CYS A 112 -3.40 -8.57 -2.87
CA CYS A 112 -2.87 -9.70 -2.11
C CYS A 112 -2.09 -9.16 -0.91
N MET A 113 -2.39 -9.67 0.28
CA MET A 113 -1.74 -9.26 1.53
C MET A 113 -0.59 -10.22 1.87
N PRO A 114 0.46 -9.75 2.55
CA PRO A 114 1.52 -10.62 3.03
C PRO A 114 1.01 -11.46 4.22
N GLU A 115 1.71 -12.55 4.50
CA GLU A 115 1.55 -13.30 5.76
C GLU A 115 2.67 -12.90 6.76
N PRO A 116 2.42 -12.97 8.07
CA PRO A 116 1.15 -13.32 8.72
C PRO A 116 0.13 -12.17 8.66
N ILE A 117 -1.16 -12.52 8.79
CA ILE A 117 -2.25 -11.55 8.92
C ILE A 117 -2.19 -10.96 10.33
N ASP A 118 -2.02 -9.65 10.40
CA ASP A 118 -1.80 -8.91 11.64
C ASP A 118 -2.72 -7.66 11.73
N GLU A 119 -2.53 -6.87 12.77
CA GLU A 119 -3.27 -5.65 13.03
C GLU A 119 -3.14 -4.60 11.91
N LYS A 120 -2.04 -4.62 11.14
CA LYS A 120 -1.83 -3.74 9.99
C LYS A 120 -2.76 -4.11 8.85
N THR A 121 -2.87 -5.41 8.61
CA THR A 121 -3.72 -5.98 7.56
C THR A 121 -5.21 -5.74 7.87
N TRP A 122 -5.64 -5.95 9.11
CA TRP A 122 -7.02 -5.67 9.55
C TRP A 122 -7.33 -4.16 9.54
N GLY A 123 -6.36 -3.33 9.93
CA GLY A 123 -6.48 -1.88 9.89
C GLY A 123 -6.78 -1.34 8.50
N GLU A 124 -6.11 -1.89 7.47
CA GLU A 124 -6.38 -1.50 6.08
C GLU A 124 -7.80 -1.88 5.64
N VAL A 125 -8.27 -3.10 5.94
CA VAL A 125 -9.66 -3.51 5.64
C VAL A 125 -10.66 -2.55 6.28
N LYS A 126 -10.46 -2.24 7.56
CA LYS A 126 -11.32 -1.33 8.30
C LYS A 126 -11.30 0.09 7.68
N ALA A 127 -10.13 0.59 7.31
CA ALA A 127 -10.01 1.91 6.68
C ALA A 127 -10.73 1.96 5.32
N LEU A 128 -10.59 0.92 4.50
CA LEU A 128 -11.27 0.79 3.21
C LEU A 128 -12.80 0.75 3.36
N LYS A 129 -13.31 0.07 4.39
CA LYS A 129 -14.75 0.09 4.72
C LYS A 129 -15.22 1.51 5.06
N THR A 130 -14.48 2.20 5.92
CA THR A 130 -14.81 3.56 6.35
C THR A 130 -14.86 4.54 5.18
N VAL A 131 -13.93 4.44 4.22
CA VAL A 131 -13.90 5.32 3.04
C VAL A 131 -14.76 4.84 1.87
N ASP A 132 -15.51 3.76 2.04
CA ASP A 132 -16.38 3.14 1.02
C ASP A 132 -15.59 2.71 -0.25
N TYR A 133 -14.37 2.21 -0.07
CA TYR A 133 -13.57 1.59 -1.15
C TYR A 133 -13.56 0.07 -1.06
N PHE A 134 -13.93 -0.50 0.09
CA PHE A 134 -14.01 -1.93 0.31
C PHE A 134 -15.14 -2.59 -0.49
N ILE A 135 -14.88 -3.79 -1.03
CA ILE A 135 -15.88 -4.67 -1.63
C ILE A 135 -15.99 -5.96 -0.82
N ASP A 136 -14.88 -6.70 -0.68
CA ASP A 136 -14.84 -7.92 0.12
C ASP A 136 -13.41 -8.26 0.58
N SER A 137 -13.25 -9.19 1.53
CA SER A 137 -11.96 -9.75 1.93
C SER A 137 -12.08 -11.22 2.31
N GLY A 138 -10.99 -11.96 2.15
CA GLY A 138 -10.96 -13.37 2.51
C GLY A 138 -9.69 -14.06 2.04
N LEU A 139 -9.74 -15.38 2.03
CA LEU A 139 -8.67 -16.28 1.62
C LEU A 139 -8.92 -16.75 0.18
N LEU A 140 -7.89 -16.69 -0.67
CA LEU A 140 -7.95 -17.09 -2.07
C LEU A 140 -6.94 -18.20 -2.37
N PHE A 141 -7.40 -19.33 -2.90
CA PHE A 141 -6.54 -20.40 -3.40
C PHE A 141 -6.13 -20.10 -4.84
N LYS A 142 -4.92 -19.58 -5.05
CA LYS A 142 -4.43 -19.27 -6.39
C LYS A 142 -4.27 -20.56 -7.21
N PRO A 143 -4.73 -20.61 -8.46
CA PRO A 143 -4.35 -21.68 -9.37
C PRO A 143 -2.86 -21.55 -9.72
N LYS A 144 -2.06 -22.58 -9.41
CA LYS A 144 -0.73 -22.82 -9.96
C LYS A 144 -0.81 -22.94 -11.48
N ALA A 145 0.30 -22.70 -12.17
CA ALA A 145 0.45 -22.71 -13.63
C ALA A 145 0.06 -24.03 -14.36
N HIS A 146 -0.45 -25.04 -13.66
CA HIS A 146 -0.85 -26.35 -14.20
C HIS A 146 -2.21 -26.84 -13.67
N GLY A 147 -3.10 -25.93 -13.28
CA GLY A 147 -4.45 -26.29 -12.79
C GLY A 147 -4.48 -26.93 -11.40
N GLN A 148 -3.35 -26.95 -10.69
CA GLN A 148 -3.30 -27.26 -9.26
C GLN A 148 -3.51 -25.98 -8.46
N HIS A 149 -4.03 -26.00 -7.24
CA HIS A 149 -4.06 -24.80 -6.39
C HIS A 149 -2.76 -24.68 -5.57
N GLU A 150 -2.38 -23.46 -5.20
CA GLU A 150 -1.42 -23.20 -4.13
C GLU A 150 -1.86 -23.95 -2.87
N ASP A 151 -0.91 -24.60 -2.20
CA ASP A 151 -1.21 -25.43 -1.03
C ASP A 151 -1.64 -24.58 0.17
N LYS A 152 -1.42 -23.26 0.09
CA LYS A 152 -1.82 -22.27 1.09
C LYS A 152 -2.66 -21.19 0.43
N PRO A 153 -3.80 -20.82 1.04
CA PRO A 153 -4.56 -19.69 0.55
C PRO A 153 -3.83 -18.38 0.83
N THR A 154 -3.92 -17.43 -0.10
CA THR A 154 -3.40 -16.06 0.06
C THR A 154 -4.52 -15.16 0.63
N PRO A 155 -4.28 -14.35 1.67
CA PRO A 155 -5.23 -13.31 2.08
C PRO A 155 -5.35 -12.22 1.01
N VAL A 156 -6.57 -11.87 0.64
CA VAL A 156 -6.86 -10.84 -0.37
C VAL A 156 -7.93 -9.87 0.08
N ILE A 157 -7.82 -8.63 -0.40
CA ILE A 157 -8.83 -7.58 -0.28
C ILE A 157 -9.29 -7.22 -1.70
N LEU A 158 -10.60 -7.27 -1.93
CA LEU A 158 -11.24 -6.74 -3.13
C LEU A 158 -11.69 -5.32 -2.83
N MET A 159 -11.28 -4.38 -3.67
CA MET A 159 -11.59 -2.97 -3.51
C MET A 159 -11.97 -2.33 -4.85
N LYS A 160 -12.75 -1.24 -4.78
CA LYS A 160 -13.14 -0.47 -5.96
C LYS A 160 -11.90 0.02 -6.71
N LYS A 161 -11.85 -0.17 -8.03
CA LYS A 161 -10.81 0.39 -8.88
C LYS A 161 -11.06 1.89 -9.02
N ILE A 162 -10.18 2.67 -8.43
CA ILE A 162 -10.29 4.13 -8.46
C ILE A 162 -9.76 4.67 -9.80
N PRO A 163 -10.58 5.39 -10.59
CA PRO A 163 -10.16 5.88 -11.89
C PRO A 163 -9.05 6.93 -11.79
N GLY A 164 -8.33 7.10 -12.89
CA GLY A 164 -7.26 8.08 -13.01
C GLY A 164 -5.86 7.46 -13.04
N VAL A 165 -4.86 8.32 -12.99
CA VAL A 165 -3.44 7.96 -13.03
C VAL A 165 -2.69 8.68 -11.94
N ILE A 166 -1.57 8.14 -11.48
CA ILE A 166 -0.71 8.89 -10.56
C ILE A 166 -0.16 10.16 -11.25
N PRO A 167 -0.12 11.32 -10.57
CA PRO A 167 0.37 12.57 -11.12
C PRO A 167 1.70 12.43 -11.86
N ALA A 168 2.65 11.66 -11.30
CA ALA A 168 3.97 11.45 -11.89
C ALA A 168 3.96 10.79 -13.29
N LYS A 169 2.89 10.08 -13.65
CA LYS A 169 2.74 9.41 -14.96
C LYS A 169 2.08 10.30 -16.02
N THR A 170 1.43 11.40 -15.62
CA THR A 170 0.73 12.33 -16.54
C THR A 170 1.70 13.03 -17.50
N SER A 171 1.20 13.47 -18.66
CA SER A 171 2.04 14.20 -19.61
C SER A 171 2.47 15.56 -19.04
N LEU A 172 1.57 16.22 -18.31
CA LEU A 172 1.81 17.51 -17.66
C LEU A 172 2.96 17.46 -16.65
N TRP A 173 3.01 16.43 -15.80
CA TRP A 173 4.07 16.31 -14.81
C TRP A 173 5.46 16.16 -15.45
N LYS A 174 5.52 15.49 -16.59
CA LYS A 174 6.76 15.26 -17.35
C LYS A 174 7.27 16.52 -18.08
N LYS A 175 6.46 17.58 -18.22
CA LYS A 175 6.84 18.84 -18.88
C LYS A 175 7.78 19.75 -18.06
N GLY A 176 8.10 19.38 -16.82
CA GLY A 176 9.08 20.08 -15.98
C GLY A 176 8.49 20.81 -14.79
N ARG A 177 9.36 21.46 -14.00
CA ARG A 177 9.05 21.96 -12.65
C ARG A 177 7.83 22.88 -12.59
N VAL A 178 7.70 23.82 -13.52
CA VAL A 178 6.57 24.76 -13.55
C VAL A 178 5.22 24.02 -13.64
N GLN A 179 5.12 23.00 -14.50
CA GLN A 179 3.89 22.23 -14.67
C GLN A 179 3.62 21.31 -13.48
N LYS A 180 4.67 20.76 -12.86
CA LYS A 180 4.50 20.00 -11.61
C LYS A 180 3.93 20.88 -10.50
N VAL A 181 4.46 22.10 -10.32
CA VAL A 181 3.97 23.06 -9.30
C VAL A 181 2.52 23.45 -9.60
N LYS A 182 2.21 23.74 -10.87
CA LYS A 182 0.83 24.04 -11.31
C LYS A 182 -0.12 22.89 -10.96
N LEU A 183 0.24 21.64 -11.29
CA LEU A 183 -0.59 20.48 -11.00
C LEU A 183 -0.73 20.25 -9.48
N ALA A 184 0.36 20.31 -8.72
CA ALA A 184 0.32 20.16 -7.26
C ALA A 184 -0.61 21.20 -6.60
N ASN A 185 -0.54 22.46 -7.04
CA ASN A 185 -1.43 23.52 -6.55
C ASN A 185 -2.90 23.25 -6.91
N ALA A 186 -3.18 22.64 -8.06
CA ALA A 186 -4.54 22.27 -8.47
C ALA A 186 -5.08 21.06 -7.69
N LEU A 187 -4.21 20.10 -7.33
CA LEU A 187 -4.56 18.91 -6.55
C LEU A 187 -4.84 19.24 -5.08
N LYS A 188 -4.01 20.09 -4.49
CA LYS A 188 -4.04 20.43 -3.06
C LYS A 188 -5.43 20.71 -2.49
N PRO A 189 -6.23 21.65 -3.03
CA PRO A 189 -7.53 21.97 -2.43
C PRO A 189 -8.51 20.78 -2.49
N LYS A 190 -8.45 19.95 -3.53
CA LYS A 190 -9.33 18.77 -3.68
C LYS A 190 -8.96 17.68 -2.67
N ILE A 191 -7.66 17.39 -2.52
CA ILE A 191 -7.16 16.41 -1.54
C ILE A 191 -7.45 16.90 -0.11
N LYS A 192 -7.27 18.20 0.15
CA LYS A 192 -7.60 18.79 1.46
C LYS A 192 -9.04 18.50 1.85
N VAL A 193 -9.98 18.74 0.94
CA VAL A 193 -11.41 18.49 1.20
C VAL A 193 -11.65 17.03 1.57
N GLU A 194 -11.06 16.08 0.83
CA GLU A 194 -11.22 14.64 1.08
C GLU A 194 -10.65 14.24 2.46
N VAL A 195 -9.38 14.59 2.75
CA VAL A 195 -8.71 14.25 4.00
C VAL A 195 -9.38 14.90 5.22
N VAL A 196 -9.77 16.18 5.10
CA VAL A 196 -10.43 16.92 6.17
C VAL A 196 -11.81 16.35 6.46
N ASN A 197 -12.60 16.04 5.43
CA ASN A 197 -13.92 15.43 5.63
C ASN A 197 -13.81 14.04 6.25
N TRP A 198 -12.84 13.22 5.84
CA TRP A 198 -12.59 11.93 6.49
C TRP A 198 -12.22 12.08 7.97
N ALA A 199 -11.37 13.04 8.33
CA ALA A 199 -11.00 13.27 9.72
C ALA A 199 -12.18 13.77 10.55
N VAL A 200 -12.95 14.74 10.05
CA VAL A 200 -14.04 15.38 10.79
C VAL A 200 -15.27 14.48 10.86
N ASP A 201 -15.69 13.91 9.73
CA ASP A 201 -16.97 13.20 9.63
C ASP A 201 -16.82 11.70 9.94
N LYS A 202 -15.73 11.10 9.46
CA LYS A 202 -15.49 9.64 9.57
C LYS A 202 -14.52 9.27 10.69
N LYS A 203 -13.95 10.26 11.38
CA LYS A 203 -13.00 10.10 12.50
C LYS A 203 -11.77 9.26 12.15
N ILE A 204 -11.30 9.39 10.91
CA ILE A 204 -10.11 8.72 10.36
C ILE A 204 -9.20 9.77 9.70
N LEU A 205 -7.92 9.76 10.04
CA LEU A 205 -6.91 10.62 9.45
C LEU A 205 -5.99 9.80 8.56
N VAL A 206 -5.96 10.13 7.27
CA VAL A 206 -4.98 9.60 6.32
C VAL A 206 -3.80 10.57 6.25
N SER A 207 -2.62 10.13 6.67
CA SER A 207 -1.42 10.96 6.73
C SER A 207 -0.41 10.71 5.60
N ASP A 208 -0.62 9.65 4.82
CA ASP A 208 0.28 9.23 3.74
C ASP A 208 -0.22 9.56 2.31
N PHE A 209 -0.71 10.78 2.13
CA PHE A 209 -1.21 11.29 0.83
C PHE A 209 -0.10 11.82 -0.08
N HIS A 210 1.04 11.14 -0.20
CA HIS A 210 2.07 11.54 -1.16
C HIS A 210 1.64 11.27 -2.61
N LEU A 211 2.30 11.89 -3.59
CA LEU A 211 1.87 11.86 -5.01
C LEU A 211 1.80 10.48 -5.67
N LYS A 212 2.40 9.43 -5.09
CA LYS A 212 2.22 8.06 -5.60
C LYS A 212 0.91 7.41 -5.12
N ASN A 213 0.32 7.93 -4.06
CA ASN A 213 -0.93 7.47 -3.42
C ASN A 213 -2.10 8.39 -3.79
N ILE A 214 -1.99 9.10 -4.91
CA ILE A 214 -3.04 9.98 -5.41
C ILE A 214 -3.31 9.56 -6.84
N HIS A 215 -4.57 9.28 -7.16
CA HIS A 215 -5.03 9.21 -8.54
C HIS A 215 -5.66 10.55 -8.94
N VAL A 216 -5.39 10.96 -10.18
CA VAL A 216 -5.97 12.14 -10.78
C VAL A 216 -6.63 11.78 -12.11
N VAL A 217 -7.83 12.31 -12.33
CA VAL A 217 -8.47 12.42 -13.65
C VAL A 217 -8.34 13.88 -14.07
N LEU A 218 -7.73 14.12 -15.23
CA LEU A 218 -7.51 15.47 -15.73
C LEU A 218 -7.70 15.54 -17.23
N THR A 219 -8.07 16.73 -17.70
CA THR A 219 -8.01 17.09 -19.11
C THR A 219 -6.60 17.60 -19.45
N GLU A 220 -5.88 16.88 -20.30
CA GLU A 220 -4.47 17.18 -20.64
C GLU A 220 -4.30 18.51 -21.41
N LYS A 221 -5.35 19.00 -22.07
CA LYS A 221 -5.32 20.21 -22.91
C LYS A 221 -5.06 21.49 -22.09
N ASP A 222 -5.62 21.59 -20.90
CA ASP A 222 -5.62 22.80 -20.07
C ASP A 222 -5.11 22.57 -18.63
N ALA A 223 -4.79 21.32 -18.28
CA ALA A 223 -4.44 20.88 -16.94
C ALA A 223 -5.59 21.03 -15.93
N THR A 224 -6.83 20.96 -16.39
CA THR A 224 -7.99 20.97 -15.50
C THR A 224 -8.10 19.62 -14.79
N VAL A 225 -8.02 19.65 -13.47
CA VAL A 225 -8.22 18.49 -12.60
C VAL A 225 -9.72 18.29 -12.39
N GLU A 226 -10.25 17.19 -12.93
CA GLU A 226 -11.65 16.80 -12.80
C GLU A 226 -11.90 16.22 -11.41
N SER A 227 -11.21 15.13 -11.10
CA SER A 227 -11.27 14.46 -9.80
C SER A 227 -9.89 14.10 -9.26
N VAL A 228 -9.84 13.96 -7.94
CA VAL A 228 -8.70 13.38 -7.22
C VAL A 228 -9.25 12.29 -6.31
N SER A 229 -8.40 11.32 -6.00
CA SER A 229 -8.70 10.34 -4.97
C SER A 229 -7.42 9.97 -4.24
N VAL A 230 -7.47 9.94 -2.92
CA VAL A 230 -6.38 9.45 -2.08
C VAL A 230 -6.50 7.92 -1.98
N LEU A 231 -5.38 7.24 -2.18
CA LEU A 231 -5.24 5.79 -2.18
C LEU A 231 -4.31 5.34 -1.06
N ASP A 232 -4.17 4.02 -0.95
CA ASP A 232 -3.27 3.32 -0.03
C ASP A 232 -3.51 3.67 1.44
N PHE A 233 -4.35 2.84 2.07
CA PHE A 233 -4.70 2.94 3.49
C PHE A 233 -3.88 1.96 4.33
N GLY A 234 -2.70 1.58 3.84
CA GLY A 234 -1.77 0.69 4.49
C GLY A 234 -1.09 1.29 5.73
N PHE A 235 -0.32 0.44 6.40
CA PHE A 235 0.47 0.83 7.56
C PHE A 235 1.85 1.39 7.16
N PRO A 236 2.42 2.34 7.93
CA PRO A 236 1.73 3.31 8.78
C PRO A 236 1.16 4.43 7.90
N GLY A 237 -0.02 4.95 8.24
CA GLY A 237 -0.62 6.00 7.39
C GLY A 237 -2.04 6.38 7.76
N VAL A 238 -2.69 5.61 8.62
CA VAL A 238 -4.07 5.83 9.02
C VAL A 238 -4.19 5.86 10.54
N TYR A 239 -4.80 6.92 11.06
CA TYR A 239 -4.95 7.18 12.50
C TYR A 239 -6.41 7.41 12.85
N THR A 240 -6.76 7.09 14.09
CA THR A 240 -8.03 7.53 14.68
C THR A 240 -8.01 9.02 14.97
N VAL A 241 -9.18 9.63 14.99
CA VAL A 241 -9.34 11.05 15.27
C VAL A 241 -10.32 11.23 16.43
N LYS A 242 -9.93 12.05 17.42
CA LYS A 242 -10.79 12.32 18.57
C LYS A 242 -12.09 13.02 18.12
N PRO A 243 -13.24 12.69 18.75
CA PRO A 243 -14.52 13.31 18.39
C PRO A 243 -14.54 14.84 18.49
N THR A 244 -13.69 15.41 19.36
CA THR A 244 -13.60 16.84 19.66
C THR A 244 -12.86 17.66 18.61
N VAL A 245 -12.21 17.04 17.63
CA VAL A 245 -11.47 17.80 16.60
C VAL A 245 -12.42 18.70 15.83
N ASN A 246 -11.97 19.91 15.49
CA ASN A 246 -12.68 20.78 14.58
C ASN A 246 -11.98 20.88 13.22
N LYS A 247 -12.76 21.29 12.21
CA LYS A 247 -12.29 21.41 10.83
C LYS A 247 -11.06 22.32 10.68
N PRO A 248 -11.00 23.53 11.28
CA PRO A 248 -9.81 24.38 11.25
C PRO A 248 -8.51 23.72 11.72
N GLU A 249 -8.55 22.93 12.80
CA GLU A 249 -7.36 22.21 13.30
C GLU A 249 -6.82 21.20 12.26
N VAL A 250 -7.72 20.44 11.62
CA VAL A 250 -7.33 19.47 10.59
C VAL A 250 -6.83 20.18 9.33
N GLU A 251 -7.45 21.29 8.94
CA GLU A 251 -7.01 22.10 7.81
C GLU A 251 -5.59 22.66 8.05
N GLU A 252 -5.32 23.21 9.23
CA GLU A 252 -3.99 23.70 9.59
C GLU A 252 -2.95 22.57 9.56
N TRP A 253 -3.27 21.42 10.15
CA TRP A 253 -2.42 20.24 10.09
C TRP A 253 -2.15 19.80 8.64
N PHE A 254 -3.17 19.79 7.78
CA PHE A 254 -3.04 19.41 6.38
C PHE A 254 -2.07 20.34 5.64
N GLU A 255 -2.17 21.66 5.88
CA GLU A 255 -1.30 22.65 5.25
C GLU A 255 0.18 22.45 5.63
N LYS A 256 0.45 22.02 6.88
CA LYS A 256 1.80 21.65 7.33
C LYS A 256 2.25 20.34 6.66
N ARG A 257 1.42 19.31 6.73
CA ARG A 257 1.72 17.98 6.21
C ARG A 257 1.94 17.96 4.69
N TRP A 258 1.16 18.76 3.95
CA TRP A 258 1.31 18.92 2.50
C TRP A 258 2.70 19.42 2.11
N LYS A 259 3.26 20.38 2.86
CA LYS A 259 4.60 20.94 2.59
C LYS A 259 5.71 19.90 2.74
N GLU A 260 5.55 18.96 3.67
CA GLU A 260 6.50 17.87 3.90
C GLU A 260 6.39 16.77 2.83
N ARG A 261 5.16 16.40 2.45
CA ARG A 261 4.89 15.25 1.58
C ARG A 261 4.92 15.55 0.09
N VAL A 262 4.69 16.80 -0.29
CA VAL A 262 4.57 17.20 -1.70
C VAL A 262 5.66 18.20 -2.04
N ILE A 263 6.87 17.67 -2.23
CA ILE A 263 8.02 18.43 -2.73
C ILE A 263 8.02 18.35 -4.26
N VAL A 264 8.06 19.52 -4.91
CA VAL A 264 7.86 19.67 -6.37
C VAL A 264 9.03 20.34 -7.08
#